data_AF-A0A0R3S9L0-F1
#
_entry.id   AF-A0A0R3S9L0-F1
#
_cell.length_a   1.000
_cell.length_b   1.000
_cell.length_c   1.000
_cell.angle_alpha   90.00
_cell.angle_beta   90.00
_cell.angle_gamma   90.00
#
_symmetry.space_group_name_H-M   'P 1'
#
loop_
_entity.id
_entity.type
_entity.pdbx_description
1 polymer ?
#
loop_
_entity_poly.entity_id
_entity_poly.type
_entity_poly.pdbx_seq_one_letter_code
_entity_poly.pdbx_strand_id
1 'polypeptide(L)' 'MPSVTTREEPNMIASTSDSRLIGCLCEPEADVINWMEISKGKPTKCYCGHWFKLVDFEDYLASSNKS' A
#
# COMPACT_ATOMS: atom_id res chain seq x y z
N MET A 1 5.58 -7.60 -11.72
CA MET A 1 5.37 -6.90 -10.43
C MET A 1 6.17 -5.62 -10.47
N PRO A 2 5.65 -4.48 -9.97
CA PRO A 2 6.43 -3.25 -10.00
C PRO A 2 7.75 -3.47 -9.24
N SER A 3 8.81 -2.85 -9.75
CA SER A 3 10.02 -2.57 -8.98
C SER A 3 9.64 -2.02 -7.60
N VAL A 4 10.36 -2.43 -6.56
CA VAL A 4 10.13 -2.06 -5.15
C VAL A 4 9.68 -0.59 -5.02
N THR A 5 8.56 -0.34 -4.33
CA THR A 5 8.04 1.01 -4.07
C THR A 5 8.91 1.76 -3.06
N THR A 6 8.83 3.08 -3.05
CA THR A 6 9.58 3.93 -2.12
C THR A 6 8.64 4.60 -1.12
N ARG A 7 9.20 5.30 -0.13
CA ARG A 7 8.39 6.04 0.84
C ARG A 7 7.65 7.21 0.17
N GLU A 8 8.28 7.81 -0.83
CA GLU A 8 7.81 8.94 -1.62
C GLU A 8 6.79 8.49 -2.68
N GLU A 9 6.95 7.28 -3.21
CA GLU A 9 6.07 6.64 -4.19
C GLU A 9 5.54 5.28 -3.66
N PRO A 10 4.67 5.29 -2.64
CA PRO A 10 4.11 4.08 -2.05
C PRO A 10 2.96 3.52 -2.88
N ASN A 11 2.57 2.26 -2.61
CA ASN A 11 1.31 1.71 -3.08
C ASN A 11 0.14 2.42 -2.38
N MET A 12 -0.69 3.12 -3.14
CA MET A 12 -1.85 3.85 -2.62
C MET A 12 -3.01 2.88 -2.38
N ILE A 13 -3.61 2.93 -1.19
CA ILE A 13 -4.73 2.06 -0.80
C ILE A 13 -5.89 2.96 -0.40
N ALA A 14 -7.01 2.87 -1.12
CA ALA A 14 -8.22 3.63 -0.80
C ALA A 14 -8.97 3.03 0.39
N SER A 15 -9.49 3.85 1.30
CA SER A 15 -10.39 3.42 2.37
C SER A 15 -11.23 4.59 2.87
N THR A 16 -12.48 4.34 3.26
CA THR A 16 -13.30 5.32 4.00
C THR A 16 -13.03 5.27 5.52
N SER A 17 -12.38 4.21 6.00
CA SER A 17 -12.01 4.04 7.42
C SER A 17 -10.58 4.52 7.69
N ASP A 18 -10.30 4.87 8.94
CA ASP A 18 -8.99 5.38 9.37
C ASP A 18 -7.91 4.29 9.44
N SER A 19 -8.29 3.01 9.45
CA SER A 19 -7.40 1.87 9.28
C SER A 19 -7.95 0.84 8.28
N ARG A 20 -7.06 0.00 7.77
CA ARG A 20 -7.41 -1.12 6.88
C ARG A 20 -6.40 -2.26 7.02
N LEU A 21 -6.90 -3.50 7.12
CA LEU A 21 -6.08 -4.70 6.98
C LEU A 21 -5.71 -4.91 5.50
N ILE A 22 -4.43 -5.04 5.22
CA ILE A 22 -3.88 -5.33 3.88
C ILE A 22 -3.06 -6.61 3.91
N GLY A 23 -2.96 -7.28 2.76
CA GLY A 23 -2.08 -8.43 2.55
C GLY A 23 -1.00 -8.09 1.53
N CYS A 24 0.27 -8.30 1.89
CA CYS A 24 1.41 -8.20 1.00
C CYS A 24 1.91 -9.60 0.64
N LEU A 25 1.80 -9.96 -0.64
CA LEU A 25 2.50 -11.10 -1.21
C LEU A 25 3.93 -10.63 -1.55
N CYS A 26 4.89 -10.98 -0.69
CA CYS A 26 6.21 -10.36 -0.71
C CYS A 26 7.08 -10.81 -1.90
N GLU A 27 6.89 -12.05 -2.33
CA GLU A 27 7.54 -12.64 -3.49
C GLU A 27 6.43 -13.28 -4.35
N PRO A 28 6.53 -13.26 -5.69
CA PRO A 28 5.47 -13.80 -6.55
C PRO A 28 5.11 -15.26 -6.24
N GLU A 29 6.10 -16.05 -5.82
CA GLU A 29 5.98 -17.47 -5.52
C GLU A 29 5.76 -17.78 -4.03
N ALA A 30 5.57 -16.77 -3.17
CA ALA A 30 5.37 -17.00 -1.74
C ALA A 30 4.05 -17.71 -1.46
N ASP A 31 4.09 -18.78 -0.64
CA ASP A 31 2.89 -19.50 -0.20
C ASP A 31 2.17 -18.82 0.99
N VAL A 32 2.74 -17.73 1.51
CA VAL A 32 2.24 -17.01 2.69
C VAL A 32 2.04 -15.53 2.40
N ILE A 33 0.94 -14.99 2.92
CA ILE A 33 0.63 -13.57 2.84
C ILE A 33 1.08 -12.88 4.13
N ASN A 34 1.84 -11.79 3.99
CA ASN A 34 2.13 -10.92 5.13
C ASN A 34 0.96 -9.96 5.37
N TRP A 35 0.19 -10.19 6.43
CA TRP A 35 -0.93 -9.34 6.82
C TRP A 35 -0.47 -8.18 7.70
N MET A 36 -0.98 -6.99 7.43
CA MET A 36 -0.63 -5.78 8.17
C MET A 36 -1.85 -4.87 8.29
N GLU A 37 -2.07 -4.29 9.46
CA GLU A 37 -2.97 -3.15 9.58
C GLU A 37 -2.21 -1.87 9.28
N ILE A 38 -2.75 -1.03 8.40
CA ILE A 38 -2.22 0.30 8.09
C ILE A 38 -3.26 1.35 8.47
N SER A 39 -2.79 2.53 8.91
CA SER A 39 -3.64 3.68 9.25
C SER A 39 -3.40 4.84 8.29
N LYS A 40 -4.38 5.75 8.20
CA LYS A 40 -4.22 7.02 7.48
C LYS A 40 -3.01 7.80 8.02
N GLY A 41 -2.36 8.56 7.13
CA GLY A 41 -1.21 9.40 7.48
C GLY A 41 0.09 8.97 6.80
N LYS A 42 1.09 8.57 7.58
CA LYS A 42 2.43 8.23 7.06
C LYS A 42 2.41 6.85 6.38
N PRO A 43 3.14 6.68 5.25
CA PRO A 43 3.29 5.37 4.62
C PRO A 43 3.88 4.33 5.58
N THR A 44 3.36 3.10 5.50
CA THR A 44 3.83 1.94 6.26
C THR A 44 4.65 1.03 5.36
N LYS A 45 5.77 0.52 5.87
CA LYS A 45 6.68 -0.37 5.13
C LYS A 45 6.43 -1.82 5.52
N CYS A 46 6.26 -2.69 4.54
CA CYS A 46 6.34 -4.14 4.73
C CYS A 46 7.80 -4.58 4.91
N TYR A 47 8.06 -5.70 5.58
CA TYR A 47 9.42 -6.20 5.81
C TYR A 47 10.18 -6.44 4.49
N CYS A 48 9.47 -6.78 3.41
CA CYS A 48 10.04 -7.03 2.08
C CYS A 48 10.54 -5.76 1.36
N GLY A 49 10.22 -4.57 1.86
CA GLY A 49 10.66 -3.32 1.26
C GLY A 49 9.54 -2.45 0.72
N HIS A 50 8.41 -3.03 0.33
CA HIS A 50 7.29 -2.30 -0.24
C HIS A 50 6.65 -1.33 0.76
N TRP A 51 6.29 -0.15 0.27
CA TRP A 51 5.59 0.87 1.02
C TRP A 51 4.13 0.95 0.61
N PHE A 52 3.26 1.26 1.58
CA PHE A 52 1.82 1.36 1.42
C PHE A 52 1.31 2.62 2.12
N LYS A 53 0.36 3.34 1.52
CA LYS A 53 -0.27 4.52 2.14
C LYS A 53 -1.77 4.41 2.04
N LEU A 54 -2.44 4.47 3.20
CA LEU A 54 -3.90 4.54 3.27
C LEU A 54 -4.35 5.98 2.98
N VAL A 55 -5.24 6.14 2.00
CA VAL A 55 -5.78 7.42 1.57
C VAL A 55 -7.29 7.35 1.35
N ASP A 56 -7.94 8.50 1.23
CA ASP A 56 -9.32 8.59 0.82
C ASP A 56 -9.51 8.28 -0.68
N PHE A 57 -10.73 7.95 -1.07
CA PHE A 57 -11.04 7.56 -2.46
C PHE A 57 -10.73 8.66 -3.47
N GLU A 58 -10.95 9.92 -3.10
CA GLU A 58 -10.67 11.08 -3.96
C GLU A 58 -9.18 11.17 -4.30
N ASP A 59 -8.30 11.02 -3.29
CA ASP A 59 -6.86 11.03 -3.47
C ASP A 59 -6.37 9.84 -4.32
N TYR A 60 -6.96 8.66 -4.11
CA TYR A 60 -6.64 7.47 -4.91
C TYR A 60 -6.96 7.68 -6.39
N LEU A 61 -8.14 8.22 -6.71
CA LEU A 61 -8.54 8.53 -8.08
C LEU A 61 -7.65 9.62 -8.71
N ALA A 62 -7.33 10.67 -7.95
CA ALA A 62 -6.42 11.72 -8.41
C ALA A 62 -5.01 11.19 -8.75
N SER A 63 -4.54 10.17 -8.05
CA SER A 63 -3.25 9.51 -8.32
C SER A 63 -3.29 8.60 -9.56
N SER A 64 -4.45 8.00 -9.86
CA SER A 64 -4.61 7.07 -10.98
C SER A 64 -4.69 7.78 -12.34
N ASN A 65 -5.18 9.03 -12.35
CA ASN A 65 -5.34 9.84 -13.57
C ASN A 65 -4.05 10.55 -14.02
N LYS A 66 -2.91 10.31 -13.35
CA LYS A 66 -1.60 10.85 -13.72
C LYS A 66 -0.76 9.91 -14.60
N SER A 67 -1.29 8.74 -14.97
CA SER A 67 -0.62 7.74 -15.82
C SER A 67 -1.06 7.82 -17.27
#